data_AF-A0A522DEB7-F1
#
_entry.id   AF-A0A522DEB7-F1
#
_cell.length_a   1.000
_cell.length_b   1.000
_cell.length_c   1.000
_cell.angle_alpha   90.00
_cell.angle_beta   90.00
_cell.angle_gamma   90.00
#
_symmetry.space_group_name_H-M   'P 1'
#
loop_
_entity.id
_entity.type
_entity.pdbx_description
1 polymer ?
#
loop_
_entity_poly.entity_id
_entity_poly.type
_entity_poly.pdbx_seq_one_letter_code
_entity_poly.pdbx_strand_id
1 'polypeptide(L)'
;MAIKLKTKVALGGVFLFALLILVGALSFYYLNRLSEESKAIVKANYETLNYSREMLNELDSLTKNKNDLERFEKNLQLQESNITEPGEKEMTISLRKNFNKLKGKGNSDSLQLMIRRDISSIMQVNLQAIDKKNQAAQKSAENAKTIITIILTVCILVGFTFIFNFPSLVASPI
;
A
#
# COMPACT_ATOMS: atom_id res chain seq x y z
N MET A 1 -19.38 -9.89 -52.20
CA MET A 1 -18.00 -10.15 -52.64
C MET A 1 -17.31 -10.98 -51.56
N ALA A 2 -16.81 -12.17 -51.88
CA ALA A 2 -16.16 -13.04 -50.88
C ALA A 2 -14.83 -12.42 -50.42
N ILE A 3 -14.62 -12.34 -49.10
CA ILE A 3 -13.36 -11.85 -48.52
C ILE A 3 -12.24 -12.83 -48.87
N LYS A 4 -11.15 -12.32 -49.47
CA LYS A 4 -9.97 -13.12 -49.84
C LYS A 4 -9.34 -13.75 -48.58
N LEU A 5 -8.85 -14.98 -48.71
CA LEU A 5 -8.23 -15.74 -47.64
C LEU A 5 -7.12 -14.95 -46.91
N LYS A 6 -6.23 -14.29 -47.66
CA LYS A 6 -5.16 -13.43 -47.12
C LYS A 6 -5.70 -12.35 -46.17
N THR A 7 -6.87 -11.78 -46.47
CA THR A 7 -7.52 -10.76 -45.66
C THR A 7 -8.12 -11.36 -44.38
N LYS A 8 -8.72 -12.55 -44.44
CA LYS A 8 -9.22 -13.27 -43.24
C LYS A 8 -8.08 -13.61 -42.27
N VAL A 9 -6.96 -14.09 -42.81
CA VAL A 9 -5.74 -14.40 -42.04
C VAL A 9 -5.18 -13.14 -41.36
N ALA A 10 -5.04 -12.05 -42.11
CA ALA A 10 -4.55 -10.78 -41.57
C ALA A 10 -5.46 -10.21 -40.47
N LEU A 11 -6.78 -10.26 -40.66
CA LEU A 11 -7.76 -9.82 -39.66
C LEU A 11 -7.66 -10.61 -38.35
N GLY A 12 -7.45 -11.93 -38.43
CA GLY A 12 -7.22 -12.76 -37.25
C GLY A 12 -5.94 -12.39 -36.50
N GLY A 13 -4.85 -12.16 -37.23
CA GLY A 13 -3.59 -11.70 -36.64
C GLY A 13 -3.71 -10.33 -35.95
N VAL A 14 -4.35 -9.36 -36.62
CA VAL A 14 -4.61 -8.03 -36.04
C VAL A 14 -5.51 -8.12 -34.81
N PHE A 15 -6.53 -8.97 -34.84
CA PHE A 15 -7.42 -9.19 -33.69
C PHE A 15 -6.67 -9.78 -32.49
N LEU A 16 -5.83 -10.80 -32.69
CA LEU A 16 -4.99 -11.38 -31.64
C LEU A 16 -3.97 -10.37 -31.09
N PHE A 17 -3.39 -9.54 -31.96
CA PHE A 17 -2.48 -8.48 -31.55
C PHE A 17 -3.18 -7.40 -30.71
N ALA A 18 -4.42 -7.02 -31.07
CA ALA A 18 -5.24 -6.12 -30.28
C ALA A 18 -5.57 -6.70 -28.88
N LEU A 19 -5.86 -7.99 -28.79
CA LEU A 19 -6.05 -8.68 -27.51
C LEU A 19 -4.78 -8.64 -26.64
N LEU A 20 -3.60 -8.85 -27.23
CA LEU A 20 -2.33 -8.75 -26.50
C LEU A 20 -2.10 -7.34 -25.93
N ILE A 21 -2.37 -6.31 -26.72
CA ILE A 21 -2.29 -4.92 -26.26
C ILE A 21 -3.26 -4.68 -25.11
N LEU A 22 -4.51 -5.15 -25.23
CA LEU A 22 -5.53 -4.99 -24.20
C LEU A 22 -5.12 -5.66 -22.88
N VAL A 23 -4.62 -6.90 -22.94
CA VAL A 23 -4.11 -7.61 -21.76
C VAL A 23 -2.91 -6.88 -21.15
N GLY A 24 -1.97 -6.42 -21.96
CA GLY A 24 -0.80 -5.67 -21.51
C GLY A 24 -1.18 -4.36 -20.82
N ALA A 25 -2.08 -3.58 -21.44
CA ALA A 25 -2.57 -2.31 -20.89
C ALA A 25 -3.31 -2.52 -19.57
N LEU A 26 -4.18 -3.52 -19.48
CA LEU A 26 -4.90 -3.83 -18.24
C LEU A 26 -3.94 -4.31 -17.14
N SER A 27 -2.97 -5.17 -17.48
CA SER A 27 -1.96 -5.64 -16.53
C SER A 27 -1.15 -4.46 -15.98
N PHE A 28 -0.72 -3.54 -16.84
CA PHE A 28 0.02 -2.36 -16.42
C PHE A 28 -0.82 -1.42 -15.55
N TYR A 29 -2.09 -1.19 -15.91
CA TYR A 29 -3.04 -0.41 -15.12
C TYR A 29 -3.22 -0.97 -13.71
N TYR A 30 -3.49 -2.27 -13.57
CA TYR A 30 -3.69 -2.90 -12.26
C TYR A 30 -2.40 -2.95 -11.43
N LEU A 31 -1.24 -3.18 -12.06
CA LEU A 31 0.06 -3.16 -11.37
C LEU A 31 0.37 -1.77 -10.81
N ASN A 32 0.16 -0.71 -11.60
CA ASN A 32 0.40 0.66 -11.13
C ASN A 32 -0.53 1.03 -9.99
N ARG A 33 -1.82 0.73 -10.11
CA ARG A 33 -2.79 0.97 -9.04
C ARG A 33 -2.41 0.25 -7.75
N LEU A 34 -2.02 -1.01 -7.83
CA LEU A 34 -1.58 -1.78 -6.67
C LEU A 34 -0.30 -1.20 -6.04
N SER A 35 0.63 -0.71 -6.88
CA SER A 35 1.86 -0.05 -6.41
C SER A 35 1.61 1.28 -5.71
N GLU A 36 0.69 2.09 -6.22
CA GLU A 36 0.31 3.37 -5.62
C GLU A 36 -0.43 3.19 -4.29
N GLU A 37 -1.40 2.26 -4.24
CA GLU A 37 -2.11 1.89 -3.01
C GLU A 37 -1.10 1.45 -1.92
N SER A 38 -0.08 0.67 -2.28
CA SER A 38 0.96 0.23 -1.33
C SER A 38 1.89 1.36 -0.85
N LYS A 39 2.33 2.28 -1.74
CA LYS A 39 3.31 3.32 -1.39
C LYS A 39 2.76 4.39 -0.46
N ALA A 40 1.53 4.84 -0.67
CA ALA A 40 0.94 5.94 0.10
C ALA A 40 0.57 5.51 1.55
N ILE A 41 0.19 4.25 1.74
CA ILE A 41 -0.18 3.66 3.03
C ILE A 41 1.02 3.49 3.96
N VAL A 42 2.24 3.35 3.42
CA VAL A 42 3.42 2.96 4.19
C VAL A 42 4.18 4.15 4.76
N LYS A 43 4.33 5.27 4.06
CA LYS A 43 5.35 6.25 4.48
C LYS A 43 5.01 6.97 5.81
N ALA A 44 3.87 7.65 5.88
CA ALA A 44 3.55 8.51 7.02
C ALA A 44 3.24 7.70 8.30
N ASN A 45 2.51 6.58 8.17
CA ASN A 45 2.22 5.71 9.32
C ASN A 45 3.50 5.06 9.88
N TYR A 46 4.46 4.67 9.03
CA TYR A 46 5.74 4.15 9.49
C TYR A 46 6.61 5.24 10.13
N GLU A 47 6.53 6.49 9.65
CA GLU A 47 7.19 7.64 10.28
C GLU A 47 6.70 7.81 11.73
N THR A 48 5.38 7.78 11.98
CA THR A 48 4.82 7.78 13.34
C THR A 48 5.35 6.63 14.20
N LEU A 49 5.41 5.40 13.66
CA LEU A 49 5.95 4.26 14.40
C LEU A 49 7.44 4.43 14.73
N ASN A 50 8.22 5.02 13.82
CA ASN A 50 9.63 5.30 14.05
C ASN A 50 9.80 6.37 15.13
N TYR A 51 9.07 7.49 15.06
CA TYR A 51 9.11 8.53 16.10
C TYR A 51 8.69 7.98 17.46
N SER A 52 7.65 7.17 17.49
CA SER A 52 7.15 6.50 18.70
C SER A 52 8.20 5.57 19.31
N ARG A 53 8.88 4.77 18.49
CA ARG A 53 9.97 3.88 18.95
C ARG A 53 11.12 4.69 19.53
N GLU A 54 11.58 5.73 18.81
CA GLU A 54 12.67 6.57 19.30
C GLU A 54 12.28 7.27 20.61
N MET A 55 11.05 7.80 20.73
CA MET A 55 10.55 8.38 21.98
C MET A 55 10.53 7.38 23.13
N LEU A 56 10.13 6.12 22.90
CA LEU A 56 10.19 5.08 23.93
C LEU A 56 11.64 4.77 24.35
N ASN A 57 12.55 4.65 23.39
CA ASN A 57 13.98 4.42 23.66
C ASN A 57 14.57 5.56 24.51
N GLU A 58 14.27 6.82 24.16
CA GLU A 58 14.70 7.96 24.97
C GLU A 58 14.05 7.96 26.34
N LEU A 59 12.78 7.54 26.45
CA LEU A 59 12.07 7.44 27.71
C LEU A 59 12.63 6.36 28.65
N ASP A 60 13.17 5.28 28.09
CA ASP A 60 13.91 4.25 28.82
C ASP A 60 15.31 4.72 29.26
N SER A 61 15.99 5.52 28.43
CA SER A 61 17.33 6.03 28.71
C SER A 61 17.36 7.26 29.62
N LEU A 62 16.19 7.89 29.86
CA LEU A 62 15.98 9.15 30.59
C LEU A 62 16.49 9.23 32.04
N THR A 63 17.21 8.21 32.50
CA THR A 63 17.78 8.17 33.84
C THR A 63 18.90 9.18 34.07
N LYS A 64 19.58 9.76 33.05
CA LYS A 64 20.85 10.49 33.32
C LYS A 64 21.25 11.69 32.43
N ASN A 65 20.70 11.96 31.24
CA ASN A 65 21.28 12.97 30.32
C ASN A 65 20.30 13.96 29.67
N LYS A 66 20.74 15.22 29.55
CA LYS A 66 20.00 16.32 28.89
C LYS A 66 19.75 16.06 27.40
N ASN A 67 20.63 15.32 26.74
CA ASN A 67 20.53 14.96 25.33
C ASN A 67 19.33 14.06 25.02
N ASP A 68 18.91 13.22 25.96
CA ASP A 68 17.79 12.27 25.76
C ASP A 68 16.46 13.02 25.68
N LEU A 69 16.31 14.09 26.49
CA LEU A 69 15.16 15.00 26.43
C LEU A 69 15.08 15.77 25.10
N GLU A 70 16.22 16.21 24.56
CA GLU A 70 16.25 16.91 23.27
C GLU A 70 15.88 15.99 22.10
N ARG A 71 16.36 14.74 22.11
CA ARG A 71 15.98 13.74 21.11
C ARG A 71 14.51 13.34 21.21
N PHE A 72 13.98 13.20 22.42
CA PHE A 72 12.54 13.01 22.62
C PHE A 72 11.74 14.18 22.07
N GLU A 73 12.09 15.42 22.43
CA GLU A 73 11.42 16.65 21.98
C GLU A 73 11.39 16.73 20.45
N LYS A 74 12.51 16.42 19.79
CA LYS A 74 12.60 16.41 18.32
C LYS A 74 11.62 15.40 17.71
N ASN A 75 11.59 14.16 18.20
CA ASN A 75 10.68 13.14 17.68
C ASN A 75 9.21 13.49 17.96
N LEU A 76 8.92 14.11 19.10
CA LEU A 76 7.57 14.57 19.41
C LEU A 76 7.11 15.71 18.48
N GLN A 77 7.99 16.65 18.11
CA GLN A 77 7.66 17.68 17.13
C GLN A 77 7.39 17.10 15.74
N LEU A 78 8.17 16.10 15.33
CA LEU A 78 7.92 15.36 14.09
C LEU A 78 6.56 14.66 14.14
N GLN A 79 6.23 14.01 15.26
CA GLN A 79 4.93 13.40 15.50
C GLN A 79 3.78 14.41 15.43
N GLU A 80 3.94 15.60 16.03
CA GLU A 80 2.92 16.67 15.97
C GLU A 80 2.68 17.19 14.55
N SER A 81 3.70 17.18 13.70
CA SER A 81 3.58 17.51 12.28
C SER A 81 3.07 16.37 11.40
N ASN A 82 3.01 15.14 11.94
CA ASN A 82 2.67 13.91 11.22
C ASN A 82 1.45 13.21 11.84
N ILE A 83 0.35 13.94 12.00
CA ILE A 83 -0.93 13.34 12.42
C ILE A 83 -1.58 12.68 11.19
N THR A 84 -1.70 11.36 11.22
CA THR A 84 -2.11 10.54 10.07
C THR A 84 -3.48 9.89 10.25
N GLU A 85 -3.84 9.50 11.48
CA GLU A 85 -5.03 8.69 11.75
C GLU A 85 -6.03 9.38 12.69
N PRO A 86 -7.34 9.07 12.57
CA PRO A 86 -8.35 9.53 13.51
C PRO A 86 -8.03 9.13 14.96
N GLY A 87 -8.11 10.08 15.89
CA GLY A 87 -7.78 9.88 17.30
C GLY A 87 -6.30 10.08 17.66
N GLU A 88 -5.39 10.08 16.67
CA GLU A 88 -3.94 10.28 16.89
C GLU A 88 -3.61 11.65 17.49
N LYS A 89 -4.37 12.68 17.09
CA LYS A 89 -4.17 14.06 17.52
C LYS A 89 -4.34 14.23 19.03
N GLU A 90 -5.42 13.68 19.58
CA GLU A 90 -5.77 13.79 20.99
C GLU A 90 -4.69 13.14 21.87
N MET A 91 -4.20 11.98 21.43
CA MET A 91 -3.14 11.25 22.12
C MET A 91 -1.79 11.98 22.00
N THR A 92 -1.49 12.59 20.85
CA THR A 92 -0.28 13.40 20.66
C THR A 92 -0.31 14.66 21.54
N ILE A 93 -1.48 15.30 21.70
CA ILE A 93 -1.65 16.44 22.61
C ILE A 93 -1.46 16.01 24.08
N SER A 94 -2.00 14.85 24.47
CA SER A 94 -1.78 14.26 25.80
C SER A 94 -0.29 14.01 26.05
N LEU A 95 0.38 13.39 25.08
CA LEU A 95 1.83 13.12 25.11
C LEU A 95 2.63 14.41 25.31
N ARG A 96 2.35 15.46 24.55
CA ARG A 96 3.00 16.77 24.68
C ARG A 96 2.80 17.38 26.06
N LYS A 97 1.58 17.31 26.59
CA LYS A 97 1.27 17.81 27.93
C LYS A 97 2.07 17.05 29.00
N ASN A 98 2.14 15.73 28.89
CA ASN A 98 2.86 14.89 29.85
C ASN A 98 4.38 15.05 29.73
N PHE A 99 4.91 15.18 28.52
CA PHE A 99 6.32 15.50 28.30
C PHE A 99 6.72 16.87 28.85
N ASN A 100 5.88 17.89 28.69
CA ASN A 100 6.16 19.21 29.28
C ASN A 100 6.17 19.18 30.81
N LYS A 101 5.30 18.39 31.44
CA LYS A 101 5.35 18.15 32.90
C LYS A 101 6.65 17.48 33.31
N LEU A 102 7.14 16.52 32.50
CA LEU A 102 8.36 15.78 32.77
C LEU A 102 9.58 16.71 32.76
N LYS A 103 9.64 17.64 31.79
CA LYS A 103 10.68 18.68 31.72
C LYS A 103 10.67 19.63 32.93
N GLY A 104 9.48 19.97 33.45
CA GLY A 104 9.34 21.01 34.48
C GLY A 104 9.33 20.53 35.92
N LYS A 105 8.73 19.38 36.22
CA LYS A 105 8.53 18.88 37.60
C LYS A 105 9.44 17.71 37.98
N GLY A 106 10.30 17.27 37.06
CA GLY A 106 11.17 16.12 37.26
C GLY A 106 10.49 14.79 36.95
N ASN A 107 11.32 13.74 36.98
CA ASN A 107 10.93 12.39 36.58
C ASN A 107 10.11 11.69 37.69
N SER A 108 8.97 11.10 37.34
CA SER A 108 8.22 10.21 38.24
C SER A 108 7.71 9.01 37.45
N ASP A 109 7.69 7.84 38.10
CA ASP A 109 7.25 6.58 37.46
C ASP A 109 5.84 6.68 36.90
N SER A 110 4.95 7.39 37.61
CA SER A 110 3.58 7.63 37.14
C SER A 110 3.51 8.44 35.85
N LEU A 111 4.40 9.43 35.69
CA LEU A 111 4.43 10.28 34.52
C LEU A 111 5.08 9.57 33.33
N GLN A 112 6.14 8.79 33.57
CA GLN A 112 6.70 7.93 32.53
C GLN A 112 5.67 6.91 32.03
N LEU A 113 4.89 6.30 32.93
CA LEU A 113 3.85 5.36 32.56
C LEU A 113 2.77 6.03 31.69
N MET A 114 2.36 7.26 32.01
CA MET A 114 1.43 8.03 31.19
C MET A 114 1.99 8.30 29.79
N ILE A 115 3.24 8.76 29.70
CA ILE A 115 3.93 9.00 28.41
C ILE A 115 4.01 7.71 27.58
N ARG A 116 4.40 6.57 28.20
CA ARG A 116 4.40 5.27 27.51
C ARG A 116 3.03 4.89 26.98
N ARG A 117 1.98 5.09 27.78
CA ARG A 117 0.61 4.81 27.36
C ARG A 117 0.18 5.68 26.18
N ASP A 118 0.48 6.98 26.22
CA ASP A 118 0.17 7.90 25.12
C ASP A 118 0.88 7.43 23.83
N ILE A 119 2.19 7.14 23.89
CA ILE A 119 2.98 6.66 22.74
C ILE A 119 2.43 5.33 22.21
N SER A 120 2.19 4.35 23.08
CA SER A 120 1.65 3.05 22.67
C SER A 120 0.27 3.17 22.03
N SER A 121 -0.55 4.12 22.47
CA SER A 121 -1.88 4.34 21.90
C SER A 121 -1.80 4.98 20.50
N ILE A 122 -0.86 5.93 20.30
CA ILE A 122 -0.52 6.48 18.98
C ILE A 122 -0.05 5.37 18.03
N MET A 123 0.83 4.49 18.50
CA MET A 123 1.29 3.33 17.73
C MET A 123 0.14 2.39 17.37
N GLN A 124 -0.76 2.14 18.32
CA GLN A 124 -1.87 1.20 18.12
C GLN A 124 -2.82 1.67 17.00
N VAL A 125 -3.22 2.94 16.98
CA VAL A 125 -4.09 3.46 15.91
C VAL A 125 -3.41 3.40 14.55
N ASN A 126 -2.11 3.68 14.50
CA ASN A 126 -1.32 3.59 13.27
C ASN A 126 -1.16 2.15 12.78
N LEU A 127 -0.87 1.19 13.67
CA LEU A 127 -0.80 -0.23 13.32
C LEU A 127 -2.14 -0.77 12.82
N GLN A 128 -3.25 -0.39 13.46
CA GLN A 128 -4.59 -0.76 13.01
C GLN A 128 -4.92 -0.17 11.63
N ALA A 129 -4.51 1.07 11.37
CA ALA A 129 -4.67 1.67 10.07
C ALA A 129 -3.85 0.95 9.00
N ILE A 130 -2.58 0.62 9.27
CA ILE A 130 -1.73 -0.18 8.37
C ILE A 130 -2.39 -1.52 8.07
N ASP A 131 -2.89 -2.24 9.07
CA ASP A 131 -3.53 -3.55 8.89
C ASP A 131 -4.80 -3.44 8.02
N LYS A 132 -5.70 -2.51 8.32
CA LYS A 132 -6.91 -2.27 7.50
C LYS A 132 -6.59 -1.92 6.06
N LYS A 133 -5.60 -1.03 5.87
CA LYS A 133 -5.13 -0.58 4.56
C LYS A 133 -4.48 -1.74 3.78
N ASN A 134 -3.72 -2.62 4.45
CA ASN A 134 -3.13 -3.81 3.85
C ASN A 134 -4.21 -4.82 3.41
N GLN A 135 -5.22 -5.06 4.25
CA GLN A 135 -6.36 -5.92 3.89
C GLN A 135 -7.13 -5.38 2.66
N ALA A 136 -7.32 -4.06 2.57
CA ALA A 136 -7.93 -3.43 1.41
C ALA A 136 -7.09 -3.62 0.13
N ALA A 137 -5.77 -3.43 0.21
CA ALA A 137 -4.86 -3.67 -0.90
C ALA A 137 -4.85 -5.14 -1.36
N GLN A 138 -4.86 -6.09 -0.41
CA GLN A 138 -4.95 -7.51 -0.71
C GLN A 138 -6.25 -7.85 -1.46
N LYS A 139 -7.38 -7.31 -1.01
CA LYS A 139 -8.68 -7.49 -1.68
C LYS A 139 -8.68 -6.87 -3.09
N SER A 140 -8.05 -5.72 -3.27
CA SER A 140 -7.85 -5.07 -4.58
C SER A 140 -7.05 -5.97 -5.53
N ALA A 141 -5.96 -6.56 -5.04
CA ALA A 141 -5.13 -7.50 -5.79
C ALA A 141 -5.88 -8.78 -6.19
N GLU A 142 -6.68 -9.36 -5.30
CA GLU A 142 -7.50 -10.55 -5.59
C GLU A 142 -8.55 -10.27 -6.68
N ASN A 143 -9.18 -9.10 -6.64
CA ASN A 143 -10.12 -8.68 -7.68
C ASN A 143 -9.42 -8.51 -9.04
N ALA A 144 -8.26 -7.83 -9.05
CA ALA A 144 -7.45 -7.66 -10.26
C ALA A 144 -7.03 -9.01 -10.85
N LYS A 145 -6.56 -9.94 -10.01
CA LYS A 145 -6.20 -11.31 -10.40
C LYS A 145 -7.38 -12.02 -11.07
N THR A 146 -8.57 -11.96 -10.46
CA THR A 146 -9.77 -12.59 -11.01
C THR A 146 -10.11 -12.06 -12.40
N ILE A 147 -10.10 -10.74 -12.58
CA ILE A 147 -10.37 -10.09 -13.87
C ILE A 147 -9.34 -10.48 -14.92
N ILE A 148 -8.05 -10.43 -14.59
CA ILE A 148 -6.97 -10.81 -15.50
C ILE A 148 -7.09 -12.28 -15.89
N THR A 149 -7.39 -13.19 -14.95
CA THR A 149 -7.61 -14.61 -15.24
C THR A 149 -8.76 -14.81 -16.22
N ILE A 150 -9.91 -14.16 -16.02
CA ILE A 150 -11.06 -14.26 -16.95
C ILE A 150 -10.65 -13.80 -18.36
N ILE A 151 -9.98 -12.66 -18.47
CA ILE A 151 -9.54 -12.12 -19.76
C ILE A 151 -8.54 -13.06 -20.44
N LEU A 152 -7.59 -13.59 -19.70
CA LEU A 152 -6.62 -14.57 -20.21
C LEU A 152 -7.30 -15.84 -20.69
N THR A 153 -8.26 -16.39 -19.94
CA THR A 153 -9.05 -17.56 -20.36
C THR A 153 -9.79 -17.29 -21.67
N VAL A 154 -10.45 -16.14 -21.80
CA VAL A 154 -11.12 -15.75 -23.05
C VAL A 154 -10.12 -15.62 -24.19
N CYS A 155 -8.97 -14.98 -23.98
CA CYS A 155 -7.93 -14.84 -24.99
C CYS A 155 -7.39 -16.20 -25.47
N ILE A 156 -7.17 -17.14 -24.54
CA ILE A 156 -6.73 -18.50 -24.86
C ILE A 156 -7.80 -19.24 -25.68
N LEU A 157 -9.08 -19.18 -25.28
CA LEU A 157 -10.17 -19.83 -26.02
C LEU A 157 -10.28 -19.29 -27.46
N VAL A 158 -10.17 -17.98 -27.63
CA VAL A 158 -10.20 -17.37 -28.97
C VAL A 158 -8.95 -17.74 -29.77
N GLY A 159 -7.76 -17.67 -29.16
CA GLY A 159 -6.51 -18.10 -29.79
C GLY A 159 -6.54 -19.57 -30.23
N PHE A 160 -7.05 -20.45 -29.38
CA PHE A 160 -7.26 -21.87 -29.69
C PHE A 160 -8.23 -22.04 -30.84
N THR A 161 -9.37 -21.34 -30.82
CA THR A 161 -10.35 -21.34 -31.92
C THR A 161 -9.69 -20.94 -33.24
N PHE A 162 -8.84 -19.90 -33.24
CA PHE A 162 -8.07 -19.52 -34.41
C PHE A 162 -7.14 -20.65 -34.87
N ILE A 163 -6.33 -21.24 -33.98
CA ILE A 163 -5.38 -22.31 -34.34
C ILE A 163 -6.05 -23.49 -35.05
N PHE A 164 -7.24 -23.92 -34.62
CA PHE A 164 -7.94 -25.07 -35.24
C PHE A 164 -8.74 -24.71 -36.50
N ASN A 165 -9.30 -23.49 -36.59
CA ASN A 165 -10.04 -23.06 -37.79
C ASN A 165 -9.11 -22.53 -38.90
N PHE A 166 -7.89 -22.13 -38.57
CA PHE A 166 -6.94 -21.56 -39.52
C PHE A 166 -6.43 -22.58 -40.57
N PRO A 167 -6.15 -23.86 -40.24
CA PRO A 167 -5.87 -24.89 -41.24
C PRO A 167 -7.03 -25.08 -42.22
N SER A 168 -8.29 -25.09 -41.75
CA SER A 168 -9.47 -25.20 -42.64
C SER A 168 -9.56 -24.01 -43.62
N LEU A 169 -9.20 -22.81 -43.17
CA LEU A 169 -9.16 -21.61 -44.01
C LEU A 169 -8.07 -21.66 -45.08
N VAL A 170 -6.89 -22.24 -44.78
CA VAL A 170 -5.71 -22.24 -45.68
C VAL A 170 -5.59 -23.52 -46.53
N ALA A 171 -6.07 -24.66 -46.03
CA ALA A 171 -5.86 -25.98 -46.62
C ALA A 171 -7.07 -26.53 -47.39
N SER A 172 -8.13 -25.74 -47.59
CA SER A 172 -9.18 -26.08 -48.56
C SER A 172 -8.62 -25.86 -49.97
N PRO A 173 -8.29 -26.92 -50.74
CA PRO A 173 -7.88 -26.74 -52.13
C PRO A 173 -9.08 -26.20 -52.90
N ILE A 174 -8.82 -25.26 -53.80
CA ILE A 174 -9.77 -24.82 -54.83
C ILE A 174 -10.05 -25.99 -55.76
#